data_AF-A0A7V8YBJ8-F1
#
_entry.id   AF-A0A7V8YBJ8-F1
#
_cell.length_a   1.000
_cell.length_b   1.000
_cell.length_c   1.000
_cell.angle_alpha   90.00
_cell.angle_beta   90.00
_cell.angle_gamma   90.00
#
_symmetry.space_group_name_H-M   'P 1'
#
loop_
_entity.id
_entity.type
_entity.pdbx_description
1 polymer ?
#
loop_
_entity_poly.entity_id
_entity_poly.type
_entity_poly.pdbx_seq_one_letter_code
_entity_poly.pdbx_strand_id
1 'polypeptide(L)'
;MKLLVARGPGEARATPSAVTLQRDRPLPGDRWSPSRDAERGSQLTAMEHRVGIRIANGQDLALFGDNLVLELALDAANLPIGGLVRVGGALLEVTSKPHNGCKKYAARFGLAALAWISVPTRRPLRLRGIHFRVAGPGRVAVGDPVKIVSRGPAAGPDPSAQESLDFPRLACAPSPRSRIPSANLGAIVGASPDPPRRNAAPVGR
;
A
#
# COMPACT_ATOMS: atom_id res chain seq x y z
N MET A 1 -19.07 -3.53 -1.45
CA MET A 1 -17.98 -2.55 -1.54
C MET A 1 -18.03 -1.69 -0.29
N LYS A 2 -16.89 -1.41 0.35
CA LYS A 2 -16.84 -0.72 1.64
C LYS A 2 -16.47 0.75 1.54
N LEU A 3 -15.63 1.12 0.58
CA LEU A 3 -15.20 2.50 0.40
C LEU A 3 -14.86 2.75 -1.08
N LEU A 4 -15.16 3.96 -1.52
CA LEU A 4 -14.68 4.56 -2.75
C LEU A 4 -13.73 5.69 -2.41
N VAL A 5 -12.62 5.80 -3.14
CA VAL A 5 -11.64 6.86 -2.93
C VAL A 5 -11.25 7.49 -4.25
N ALA A 6 -11.45 8.79 -4.37
CA ALA A 6 -10.91 9.63 -5.42
C ALA A 6 -9.70 10.39 -4.86
N ARG A 7 -8.52 10.24 -5.48
CA ARG A 7 -7.30 10.90 -5.03
C ARG A 7 -7.23 12.30 -5.63
N GLY A 8 -7.18 13.35 -4.81
CA GLY A 8 -7.02 14.73 -5.27
C GLY A 8 -5.56 15.19 -5.32
N PRO A 9 -5.33 16.46 -5.69
CA PRO A 9 -4.03 17.12 -5.56
C PRO A 9 -3.59 17.20 -4.09
N GLY A 10 -2.28 17.33 -3.85
CA GLY A 10 -1.75 17.52 -2.49
C GLY A 10 -2.07 16.38 -1.51
N GLU A 11 -2.17 15.14 -2.00
CA GLU A 11 -2.59 13.97 -1.20
C GLU A 11 -4.03 14.00 -0.66
N ALA A 12 -4.88 14.92 -1.11
CA ALA A 12 -6.29 14.94 -0.76
C ALA A 12 -7.00 13.63 -1.13
N ARG A 13 -8.04 13.29 -0.37
CA ARG A 13 -8.89 12.11 -0.58
C ARG A 13 -10.34 12.52 -0.46
N ALA A 14 -11.10 12.32 -1.53
CA ALA A 14 -12.55 12.39 -1.49
C ALA A 14 -13.12 10.97 -1.42
N THR A 15 -14.18 10.79 -0.64
CA THR A 15 -14.86 9.51 -0.43
C THR A 15 -16.29 9.57 -0.97
N PRO A 16 -16.47 9.62 -2.30
CA PRO A 16 -17.81 9.73 -2.88
C PRO A 16 -18.66 8.51 -2.54
N SER A 17 -19.95 8.71 -2.30
CA SER A 17 -20.88 7.61 -2.03
C SER A 17 -21.16 6.77 -3.28
N ALA A 18 -21.00 7.33 -4.48
CA ALA A 18 -21.12 6.62 -5.76
C ALA A 18 -20.36 7.32 -6.91
N VAL A 19 -19.97 6.55 -7.92
CA VAL A 19 -19.38 7.03 -9.18
C VAL A 19 -19.84 6.18 -10.37
N THR A 20 -19.72 6.71 -11.59
CA THR A 20 -19.91 5.93 -12.83
C THR A 20 -18.57 5.61 -13.45
N LEU A 21 -18.24 4.32 -13.52
CA LEU A 21 -17.00 3.83 -14.12
C LEU A 21 -17.16 3.72 -15.64
N GLN A 22 -16.10 4.10 -16.37
CA GLN A 22 -16.04 4.07 -17.83
C GLN A 22 -14.81 3.26 -18.28
N ARG A 23 -14.86 2.67 -19.48
CA ARG A 23 -13.82 1.75 -19.98
C ARG A 23 -12.43 2.38 -20.10
N ASP A 24 -12.36 3.61 -20.61
CA ASP A 24 -11.09 4.26 -20.98
C ASP A 24 -10.85 5.55 -20.18
N ARG A 25 -11.42 5.64 -18.98
CA ARG A 25 -11.24 6.80 -18.09
C ARG A 25 -10.84 6.36 -16.69
N PRO A 26 -10.05 7.17 -15.97
CA PRO A 26 -9.83 6.98 -14.54
C PRO A 26 -11.14 7.09 -13.76
N LEU A 27 -11.09 6.72 -12.48
CA LEU A 27 -12.19 6.98 -11.56
C LEU A 27 -12.54 8.50 -11.55
N PRO A 28 -13.82 8.88 -11.71
CA PRO A 28 -14.22 10.28 -11.67
C PRO A 28 -13.75 11.00 -10.40
N GLY A 29 -13.14 12.17 -10.55
CA GLY A 29 -12.58 12.97 -9.45
C GLY A 29 -11.19 12.51 -8.95
N ASP A 30 -10.65 11.41 -9.46
CA ASP A 30 -9.26 11.05 -9.21
C ASP A 30 -8.32 11.99 -9.98
N ARG A 31 -7.11 12.21 -9.48
CA ARG A 31 -6.12 13.15 -10.03
C ARG A 31 -5.71 12.84 -11.47
N TRP A 32 -5.97 11.62 -11.92
CA TRP A 32 -5.72 11.21 -13.31
C TRP A 32 -6.87 11.62 -14.24
N SER A 33 -8.05 11.97 -13.71
CA SER A 33 -9.18 12.50 -14.48
C SER A 33 -8.90 13.95 -14.93
N PRO A 34 -9.25 14.34 -16.17
CA PRO A 34 -10.05 13.61 -17.16
C PRO A 34 -9.21 12.85 -18.21
N SER A 35 -7.97 12.46 -17.92
CA SER A 35 -7.09 11.80 -18.91
C SER A 35 -7.81 10.64 -19.62
N ARG A 36 -7.60 10.51 -20.93
CA ARG A 36 -8.00 9.33 -21.71
C ARG A 36 -6.95 8.23 -21.66
N ASP A 37 -5.78 8.53 -21.13
CA ASP A 37 -4.65 7.61 -21.03
C ASP A 37 -4.64 6.93 -19.66
N ALA A 38 -5.81 6.49 -19.20
CA ALA A 38 -5.83 5.54 -18.10
C ALA A 38 -5.11 4.29 -18.58
N GLU A 39 -3.87 4.11 -18.12
CA GLU A 39 -3.09 2.93 -18.45
C GLU A 39 -3.95 1.71 -18.13
N ARG A 40 -4.32 0.93 -19.17
CA ARG A 40 -5.30 -0.16 -19.04
C ARG A 40 -4.91 -1.15 -17.95
N GLY A 41 -3.61 -1.31 -17.68
CA GLY A 41 -3.08 -2.15 -16.61
C GLY A 41 -3.32 -1.62 -15.19
N SER A 42 -3.53 -0.32 -14.97
CA SER A 42 -3.65 0.32 -13.65
C SER A 42 -4.79 1.32 -13.53
N GLN A 43 -5.86 1.12 -14.29
CA GLN A 43 -7.00 2.04 -14.33
C GLN A 43 -7.64 2.27 -12.95
N LEU A 44 -7.83 1.21 -12.18
CA LEU A 44 -8.35 1.24 -10.82
C LEU A 44 -7.43 0.47 -9.89
N THR A 45 -7.20 1.00 -8.68
CA THR A 45 -6.58 0.25 -7.57
C THR A 45 -7.65 -0.30 -6.66
N ALA A 46 -7.49 -1.54 -6.20
CA ALA A 46 -8.38 -2.16 -5.24
C ALA A 46 -7.60 -2.88 -4.14
N MET A 47 -8.11 -2.80 -2.92
CA MET A 47 -7.60 -3.54 -1.77
C MET A 47 -8.69 -4.33 -1.06
N GLU A 48 -8.29 -5.40 -0.37
CA GLU A 48 -9.17 -6.17 0.51
C GLU A 48 -9.40 -5.42 1.83
N HIS A 49 -10.66 -5.28 2.22
CA HIS A 49 -11.08 -4.58 3.42
C HIS A 49 -10.45 -5.12 4.71
N ARG A 50 -10.40 -6.45 4.87
CA ARG A 50 -9.86 -7.09 6.09
C ARG A 50 -8.36 -6.85 6.24
N VAL A 51 -7.62 -6.88 5.13
CA VAL A 51 -6.19 -6.56 5.12
C VAL A 51 -5.98 -5.07 5.42
N GLY A 52 -6.79 -4.21 4.80
CA GLY A 52 -6.79 -2.77 5.07
C GLY A 52 -6.96 -2.45 6.55
N ILE A 53 -8.00 -2.98 7.21
CA ILE A 53 -8.24 -2.77 8.65
C ILE A 53 -7.04 -3.19 9.49
N ARG A 54 -6.46 -4.36 9.21
CA ARG A 54 -5.33 -4.90 9.97
C ARG A 54 -4.10 -4.00 9.87
N ILE A 55 -3.85 -3.39 8.71
CA ILE A 55 -2.68 -2.54 8.50
C ILE A 55 -2.93 -1.10 8.97
N ALA A 56 -4.15 -0.61 8.79
CA ALA A 56 -4.51 0.77 9.14
C ALA A 56 -4.33 1.06 10.62
N ASN A 57 -4.44 0.04 11.49
CA ASN A 57 -4.29 0.19 12.93
C ASN A 57 -5.13 1.35 13.51
N GLY A 58 -6.38 1.46 13.06
CA GLY A 58 -7.31 2.53 13.45
C GLY A 58 -7.26 3.80 12.60
N GLN A 59 -6.30 3.94 11.68
CA GLN A 59 -6.27 5.05 10.72
C GLN A 59 -7.36 4.91 9.64
N ASP A 60 -7.68 6.02 8.99
CA ASP A 60 -8.62 6.04 7.86
C ASP A 60 -8.11 5.18 6.68
N LEU A 61 -8.97 4.29 6.18
CA LEU A 61 -8.70 3.45 5.01
C LEU A 61 -8.50 4.26 3.71
N ALA A 62 -8.98 5.51 3.64
CA ALA A 62 -8.71 6.38 2.51
C ALA A 62 -7.21 6.71 2.34
N LEU A 63 -6.41 6.57 3.40
CA LEU A 63 -4.96 6.80 3.37
C LEU A 63 -4.19 5.81 2.49
N PHE A 64 -4.73 4.61 2.26
CA PHE A 64 -4.15 3.65 1.32
C PHE A 64 -4.12 4.20 -0.12
N GLY A 65 -5.08 5.05 -0.47
CA GLY A 65 -5.21 5.61 -1.81
C GLY A 65 -5.67 4.60 -2.87
N ASP A 66 -6.28 3.51 -2.42
CA ASP A 66 -6.95 2.52 -3.27
C ASP A 66 -8.32 3.03 -3.67
N ASN A 67 -8.62 3.00 -4.97
CA ASN A 67 -9.88 3.50 -5.48
C ASN A 67 -11.08 2.72 -4.91
N LEU A 68 -10.91 1.40 -4.75
CA LEU A 68 -11.94 0.50 -4.26
C LEU A 68 -11.46 -0.26 -3.01
N VAL A 69 -12.26 -0.25 -1.95
CA VAL A 69 -12.08 -1.15 -0.80
C VAL A 69 -13.15 -2.23 -0.85
N LEU A 70 -12.73 -3.47 -1.04
CA LEU A 70 -13.61 -4.59 -1.36
C LEU A 70 -13.69 -5.59 -0.21
N GLU A 71 -14.88 -6.11 0.03
CA GLU A 71 -15.08 -7.29 0.87
C GLU A 71 -15.01 -8.54 -0.02
N LEU A 72 -13.80 -8.80 -0.54
CA LEU A 72 -13.49 -9.89 -1.46
C LEU A 72 -12.03 -10.28 -1.28
N ALA A 73 -11.74 -11.58 -1.14
CA ALA A 73 -10.38 -12.09 -1.15
C ALA A 73 -9.76 -11.93 -2.55
N LEU A 74 -8.63 -11.22 -2.63
CA LEU A 74 -8.00 -10.82 -3.90
C LEU A 74 -6.83 -11.71 -4.31
N ASP A 75 -6.57 -12.77 -3.55
CA ASP A 75 -5.48 -13.71 -3.80
C ASP A 75 -5.60 -14.37 -5.19
N ALA A 76 -4.46 -14.77 -5.74
CA ALA A 76 -4.37 -15.29 -7.09
C ALA A 76 -5.13 -16.61 -7.28
N ALA A 77 -5.35 -17.39 -6.22
CA ALA A 77 -6.10 -18.64 -6.31
C ALA A 77 -7.62 -18.37 -6.42
N ASN A 78 -8.14 -17.42 -5.66
CA ASN A 78 -9.55 -17.05 -5.72
C ASN A 78 -9.89 -16.18 -6.95
N LEU A 79 -9.00 -15.27 -7.33
CA LEU A 79 -9.25 -14.30 -8.39
C LEU A 79 -8.00 -14.10 -9.28
N PRO A 80 -7.70 -15.02 -10.22
CA PRO A 80 -6.51 -14.91 -11.05
C PRO A 80 -6.62 -13.78 -12.08
N ILE A 81 -5.51 -13.53 -12.79
CA ILE A 81 -5.46 -12.52 -13.87
C ILE A 81 -6.50 -12.86 -14.94
N GLY A 82 -7.20 -11.84 -15.45
CA GLY A 82 -8.33 -12.03 -16.37
C GLY A 82 -9.65 -12.43 -15.70
N GLY A 83 -9.65 -12.64 -14.38
CA GLY A 83 -10.87 -12.85 -13.60
C GLY A 83 -11.80 -11.63 -13.67
N LEU A 84 -13.10 -11.90 -13.79
CA LEU A 84 -14.15 -10.88 -13.88
C LEU A 84 -14.90 -10.76 -12.56
N VAL A 85 -15.04 -9.52 -12.08
CA VAL A 85 -15.78 -9.17 -10.86
C VAL A 85 -16.84 -8.14 -11.20
N ARG A 86 -18.09 -8.41 -10.81
CA ARG A 86 -19.16 -7.44 -10.85
C ARG A 86 -19.21 -6.68 -9.53
N VAL A 87 -19.14 -5.36 -9.62
CA VAL A 87 -19.31 -4.42 -8.50
C VAL A 87 -20.44 -3.49 -8.88
N GLY A 88 -21.58 -3.59 -8.18
CA GLY A 88 -22.77 -2.83 -8.57
C GLY A 88 -23.15 -3.09 -10.04
N GLY A 89 -23.25 -2.02 -10.82
CA GLY A 89 -23.52 -2.09 -12.25
C GLY A 89 -22.29 -2.25 -13.15
N ALA A 90 -21.07 -2.18 -12.61
CA ALA A 90 -19.84 -2.26 -13.41
C ALA A 90 -19.24 -3.68 -13.42
N LEU A 91 -18.62 -4.02 -14.55
CA LEU A 91 -17.84 -5.25 -14.70
C LEU A 91 -16.35 -4.90 -14.77
N LEU A 92 -15.57 -5.48 -13.87
CA LEU A 92 -14.15 -5.22 -13.70
C LEU A 92 -13.35 -6.48 -14.02
N GLU A 93 -12.19 -6.33 -14.64
CA GLU A 93 -11.28 -7.41 -14.96
C GLU A 93 -9.93 -7.21 -14.28
N VAL A 94 -9.42 -8.27 -13.64
CA VAL A 94 -8.09 -8.26 -13.01
C VAL A 94 -7.01 -8.13 -14.08
N THR A 95 -6.09 -7.18 -13.89
CA THR A 95 -4.94 -6.99 -14.78
C THR A 95 -3.72 -7.76 -14.27
N SER A 96 -2.73 -7.95 -15.14
CA SER A 96 -1.43 -8.54 -14.78
C SER A 96 -0.49 -7.58 -14.05
N LYS A 97 -0.83 -6.28 -13.97
CA LYS A 97 0.06 -5.28 -13.37
C LYS A 97 0.15 -5.50 -11.87
N PRO A 98 1.35 -5.63 -11.29
CA PRO A 98 1.50 -5.81 -9.85
C PRO A 98 1.17 -4.52 -9.11
N HIS A 99 0.44 -4.63 -8.01
CA HIS A 99 0.19 -3.52 -7.09
C HIS A 99 1.04 -3.70 -5.84
N ASN A 100 2.20 -3.04 -5.81
CA ASN A 100 3.20 -3.18 -4.74
C ASN A 100 3.18 -1.99 -3.78
N GLY A 101 3.70 -2.20 -2.57
CA GLY A 101 3.92 -1.11 -1.60
C GLY A 101 5.01 -0.14 -2.08
N CYS A 102 4.93 1.12 -1.64
CA CYS A 102 5.86 2.18 -2.02
C CYS A 102 6.36 2.97 -0.81
N LYS A 103 7.28 3.93 -1.02
CA LYS A 103 7.79 4.80 0.07
C LYS A 103 6.66 5.50 0.84
N LYS A 104 5.61 5.96 0.15
CA LYS A 104 4.43 6.58 0.78
C LYS A 104 3.65 5.61 1.66
N TYR A 105 3.64 4.32 1.30
CA TYR A 105 3.00 3.28 2.11
C TYR A 105 3.73 3.10 3.45
N ALA A 106 5.07 2.97 3.41
CA ALA A 106 5.88 2.91 4.62
C ALA A 106 5.77 4.18 5.47
N ALA A 107 5.71 5.35 4.85
CA ALA A 107 5.53 6.61 5.58
C ALA A 107 4.17 6.69 6.31
N ARG A 108 3.12 6.04 5.79
CA ARG A 108 1.77 6.06 6.37
C ARG A 108 1.54 4.98 7.42
N PHE A 109 2.03 3.78 7.16
CA PHE A 109 1.69 2.57 7.93
C PHE A 109 2.92 1.89 8.55
N GLY A 110 4.11 2.46 8.38
CA GLY A 110 5.37 1.96 8.92
C GLY A 110 6.08 0.93 8.04
N LEU A 111 7.38 0.77 8.28
CA LEU A 111 8.23 -0.20 7.58
C LEU A 111 7.81 -1.65 7.84
N ALA A 112 7.32 -1.95 9.05
CA ALA A 112 6.84 -3.28 9.39
C ALA A 112 5.66 -3.71 8.50
N ALA A 113 4.70 -2.82 8.24
CA ALA A 113 3.58 -3.08 7.35
C ALA A 113 4.04 -3.29 5.91
N LEU A 114 4.97 -2.46 5.42
CA LEU A 114 5.54 -2.62 4.08
C LEU A 114 6.28 -3.95 3.94
N ALA A 115 7.09 -4.32 4.93
CA ALA A 115 7.82 -5.59 4.94
C ALA A 115 6.85 -6.78 4.96
N TRP A 116 5.79 -6.70 5.76
CA TRP A 116 4.79 -7.77 5.90
C TRP A 116 4.07 -8.09 4.59
N ILE A 117 3.70 -7.08 3.80
CA ILE A 117 3.06 -7.28 2.49
C ILE A 117 4.04 -7.64 1.37
N SER A 118 5.33 -7.35 1.52
CA SER A 118 6.33 -7.48 0.43
C SER A 118 7.09 -8.80 0.43
N VAL A 119 6.87 -9.68 1.41
CA VAL A 119 7.53 -10.99 1.49
C VAL A 119 7.25 -11.80 0.20
N PRO A 120 8.28 -12.34 -0.49
CA PRO A 120 8.10 -13.04 -1.76
C PRO A 120 7.07 -14.18 -1.71
N THR A 121 7.05 -14.96 -0.63
CA THR A 121 6.10 -16.06 -0.42
C THR A 121 4.65 -15.61 -0.27
N ARG A 122 4.41 -14.31 -0.05
CA ARG A 122 3.07 -13.71 0.08
C ARG A 122 2.59 -12.97 -1.16
N ARG A 123 3.41 -12.87 -2.20
CA ARG A 123 3.01 -12.25 -3.48
C ARG A 123 1.69 -12.82 -4.03
N PRO A 124 1.42 -14.15 -3.98
CA PRO A 124 0.14 -14.70 -4.44
C PRO A 124 -1.06 -14.22 -3.62
N LEU A 125 -0.87 -13.81 -2.36
CA LEU A 125 -1.94 -13.31 -1.49
C LEU A 125 -2.36 -11.88 -1.83
N ARG A 126 -1.52 -11.13 -2.59
CA ARG A 126 -1.81 -9.76 -3.05
C ARG A 126 -2.28 -8.85 -1.91
N LEU A 127 -1.60 -8.93 -0.76
CA LEU A 127 -1.97 -8.21 0.47
C LEU A 127 -1.98 -6.69 0.32
N ARG A 128 -1.22 -6.13 -0.63
CA ARG A 128 -1.31 -4.71 -0.98
C ARG A 128 -2.60 -4.38 -1.72
N GLY A 129 -3.11 -5.30 -2.52
CA GLY A 129 -4.21 -5.10 -3.45
C GLY A 129 -3.85 -5.55 -4.88
N ILE A 130 -4.72 -5.20 -5.82
CA ILE A 130 -4.57 -5.48 -7.25
C ILE A 130 -5.00 -4.27 -8.09
N HIS A 131 -4.77 -4.37 -9.39
CA HIS A 131 -5.33 -3.46 -10.36
C HIS A 131 -6.51 -4.10 -11.11
N PHE A 132 -7.52 -3.26 -11.38
CA PHE A 132 -8.63 -3.59 -12.25
C PHE A 132 -8.62 -2.67 -13.47
N ARG A 133 -9.16 -3.20 -14.57
CA ARG A 133 -9.69 -2.40 -15.68
C ARG A 133 -11.20 -2.58 -15.80
N VAL A 134 -11.87 -1.59 -16.34
CA VAL A 134 -13.33 -1.61 -16.54
C VAL A 134 -13.63 -2.36 -17.83
N ALA A 135 -14.08 -3.61 -17.72
CA ALA A 135 -14.54 -4.41 -18.86
C ALA A 135 -15.92 -3.95 -19.34
N GLY A 136 -16.82 -3.60 -18.42
CA GLY A 136 -18.15 -3.06 -18.69
C GLY A 136 -18.44 -1.82 -17.86
N PRO A 137 -18.80 -0.68 -18.48
CA PRO A 137 -19.10 0.55 -17.75
C PRO A 137 -20.34 0.37 -16.87
N GLY A 138 -20.42 1.15 -15.78
CA GLY A 138 -21.56 1.07 -14.88
C GLY A 138 -21.40 1.93 -13.64
N ARG A 139 -22.52 2.18 -12.97
CA ARG A 139 -22.55 2.89 -11.68
C ARG A 139 -22.13 1.93 -10.56
N VAL A 140 -21.28 2.42 -9.67
CA VAL A 140 -20.88 1.75 -8.43
C VAL A 140 -21.12 2.68 -7.24
N ALA A 141 -21.55 2.13 -6.12
CA ALA A 141 -21.86 2.85 -4.88
C ALA A 141 -21.36 2.08 -3.66
N VAL A 142 -20.99 2.81 -2.60
CA VAL A 142 -20.66 2.20 -1.31
C VAL A 142 -21.86 1.37 -0.85
N GLY A 143 -21.58 0.13 -0.41
CA GLY A 143 -22.61 -0.86 -0.10
C GLY A 143 -22.89 -1.86 -1.23
N ASP A 144 -22.50 -1.58 -2.48
CA ASP A 144 -22.81 -2.46 -3.62
C ASP A 144 -22.25 -3.88 -3.44
N PRO A 145 -22.98 -4.92 -3.88
CA PRO A 145 -22.49 -6.29 -3.84
C PRO A 145 -21.27 -6.45 -4.76
N VAL A 146 -20.32 -7.26 -4.31
CA VAL A 146 -19.12 -7.64 -5.06
C VAL A 146 -19.21 -9.13 -5.33
N LYS A 147 -19.26 -9.52 -6.61
CA LYS A 147 -19.43 -10.93 -7.01
C LYS A 147 -18.42 -11.29 -8.09
N ILE A 148 -17.70 -12.39 -7.88
CA ILE A 148 -16.90 -12.99 -8.95
C ILE A 148 -17.87 -13.56 -9.99
N VAL A 149 -17.71 -13.12 -11.24
CA VAL A 149 -18.49 -13.59 -12.40
C VAL A 149 -17.78 -14.76 -13.07
N SER A 150 -16.47 -14.64 -13.26
CA SER A 150 -15.62 -15.72 -13.76
C SER A 150 -14.24 -15.59 -13.16
N ARG A 151 -13.55 -16.73 -13.00
CA ARG A 151 -12.16 -16.76 -12.52
C ARG A 151 -11.17 -16.75 -13.69
N GLY A 152 -11.55 -16.30 -14.88
CA GLY A 152 -10.69 -16.40 -16.07
C GLY A 152 -10.26 -17.85 -16.38
N PRO A 153 -9.41 -18.07 -17.39
CA PRO A 153 -8.70 -19.34 -17.51
C PRO A 153 -7.77 -19.50 -16.29
N ALA A 154 -7.64 -20.72 -15.76
CA ALA A 154 -6.64 -21.02 -14.74
C ALA A 154 -5.28 -20.51 -15.23
N ALA A 155 -4.61 -19.69 -14.43
CA ALA A 155 -3.36 -19.08 -14.84
C ALA A 155 -2.37 -20.18 -15.26
N GLY A 156 -1.94 -20.17 -16.52
CA GLY A 156 -0.66 -20.76 -16.89
C GLY A 156 0.47 -20.10 -16.10
N PRO A 157 1.66 -20.72 -16.01
CA PRO A 157 2.77 -20.18 -15.24
C PRO A 157 3.03 -18.72 -15.62
N ASP A 158 3.18 -17.88 -14.60
CA ASP A 158 3.48 -16.46 -14.73
C ASP A 158 4.75 -16.28 -15.58
N PRO A 159 4.68 -15.64 -16.76
CA PRO A 159 5.86 -15.42 -17.61
C PRO A 159 6.89 -14.48 -16.97
N SER A 160 6.56 -13.78 -15.88
CA SER A 160 7.55 -13.03 -15.09
C SER A 160 8.42 -13.90 -14.17
N ALA A 161 8.18 -15.21 -14.11
CA ALA A 161 9.02 -16.18 -13.41
C ALA A 161 10.15 -16.76 -14.30
N GLN A 162 10.26 -16.35 -15.56
CA GLN A 162 11.35 -16.76 -16.45
C GLN A 162 12.25 -15.58 -16.81
N GLU A 163 12.98 -15.07 -15.82
CA GLU A 163 14.34 -14.62 -16.09
C GLU A 163 15.28 -15.25 -15.06
N SER A 164 16.27 -15.93 -15.63
CA SER A 164 17.38 -16.63 -14.99
C SER A 164 18.07 -15.78 -13.92
N LEU A 165 18.22 -16.34 -12.73
CA LEU A 165 19.32 -15.98 -11.85
C LEU A 165 20.02 -17.26 -11.42
N ASP A 166 21.08 -17.58 -12.15
CA ASP A 166 22.28 -18.14 -11.54
C ASP A 166 22.60 -17.30 -10.30
N PHE A 167 22.30 -17.88 -9.14
CA PHE A 167 22.53 -17.25 -7.85
C PHE A 167 23.98 -17.57 -7.46
N PRO A 168 24.90 -16.59 -7.37
CA PRO A 168 26.19 -16.88 -6.77
C PRO A 168 25.97 -17.21 -5.29
N ARG A 169 26.49 -18.35 -4.85
CA ARG A 169 26.57 -18.71 -3.42
C ARG A 169 27.34 -17.61 -2.68
N LEU A 170 26.63 -16.74 -1.96
CA LEU A 170 27.27 -15.90 -0.95
C LEU A 170 27.59 -16.77 0.27
N ALA A 171 28.88 -17.04 0.48
CA ALA A 171 29.38 -17.53 1.74
C ALA A 171 29.18 -16.45 2.83
N CYS A 172 28.61 -16.84 3.97
CA CYS A 172 28.59 -16.00 5.16
C CYS A 172 30.02 -15.71 5.62
N ALA A 173 30.41 -14.43 5.66
CA ALA A 173 31.59 -13.99 6.40
C ALA A 173 31.17 -13.56 7.82
N PRO A 174 31.85 -14.02 8.89
CA PRO A 174 31.57 -13.56 10.24
C PRO A 174 32.10 -12.13 10.47
N SER A 175 31.30 -11.32 11.18
CA SER A 175 31.64 -9.95 11.59
C SER A 175 32.86 -9.90 12.53
N PRO A 176 33.80 -8.95 12.37
CA PRO A 176 34.87 -8.74 13.33
C PRO A 176 34.37 -7.96 14.56
N ARG A 177 34.60 -8.55 15.74
CA ARG A 177 34.46 -7.89 17.05
C ARG A 177 35.41 -6.69 17.12
N SER A 178 34.89 -5.49 17.34
CA SER A 178 35.72 -4.32 17.63
C SER A 178 36.31 -4.43 19.05
N ARG A 179 37.65 -4.34 19.13
CA ARG A 179 38.39 -4.12 20.37
C ARG A 179 38.29 -2.65 20.75
N ILE A 180 37.92 -2.38 22.00
CA ILE A 180 38.06 -1.06 22.63
C ILE A 180 39.51 -0.98 23.15
N PRO A 181 40.33 0.03 22.78
CA PRO A 181 41.57 0.29 23.48
C PRO A 181 41.33 1.15 24.73
N SER A 182 41.94 0.73 25.83
CA SER A 182 41.98 1.39 27.13
C SER A 182 42.75 2.72 27.04
N ALA A 183 42.15 3.83 27.46
CA ALA A 183 42.83 5.12 27.59
C ALA A 183 43.08 5.43 29.07
N ASN A 184 44.29 5.93 29.30
CA ASN A 184 45.01 5.97 30.55
C ASN A 184 44.51 7.07 31.50
N LEU A 185 44.59 6.78 32.80
CA LEU A 185 44.25 7.66 33.92
C LEU A 185 45.37 8.71 34.12
N GLY A 186 45.01 10.00 34.16
CA GLY A 186 45.99 11.07 34.39
C GLY A 186 45.36 12.37 34.90
N ALA A 187 45.33 12.49 36.23
CA ALA A 187 45.32 13.69 37.07
C ALA A 187 44.41 14.88 36.71
N ILE A 188 43.38 15.09 37.53
CA ILE A 188 42.75 16.41 37.73
C ILE A 188 42.67 16.66 39.24
N VAL A 189 43.42 17.65 39.70
CA VAL A 189 43.41 18.14 41.08
C VAL A 189 42.42 19.29 41.19
N GLY A 190 41.48 19.17 42.13
CA GLY A 190 40.97 20.26 42.97
C GLY A 190 40.09 21.35 42.34
N ALA A 191 38.80 21.33 42.66
CA ALA A 191 38.16 22.32 43.56
C ALA A 191 36.63 22.41 43.32
N SER A 192 35.89 22.26 44.41
CA SER A 192 34.50 22.67 44.65
C SER A 192 34.53 23.48 45.97
N PRO A 193 33.51 24.25 46.42
CA PRO A 193 32.11 24.40 45.98
C PRO A 193 31.69 25.90 45.81
N ASP A 194 30.47 26.27 45.35
CA ASP A 194 29.25 26.50 46.16
C ASP A 194 28.05 26.99 45.28
N PRO A 195 26.80 27.17 45.81
CA PRO A 195 25.55 26.71 45.16
C PRO A 195 24.63 27.86 44.63
N PRO A 196 23.37 27.60 44.20
CA PRO A 196 22.71 28.37 43.12
C PRO A 196 21.90 29.58 43.62
N ARG A 197 21.77 30.60 42.75
CA ARG A 197 20.74 31.64 42.89
C ARG A 197 19.66 31.52 41.81
N ARG A 198 18.43 31.29 42.29
CA ARG A 198 17.15 31.54 41.61
C ARG A 198 17.01 33.04 41.28
N ASN A 199 16.28 33.34 40.21
CA ASN A 199 15.25 34.40 40.12
C ASN A 199 14.52 34.20 38.76
N ALA A 200 13.28 33.74 38.74
CA ALA A 200 12.05 34.53 38.93
C ALA A 200 11.79 35.47 37.74
N ALA A 201 10.75 35.12 36.97
CA ALA A 201 10.12 35.95 35.96
C ALA A 201 9.53 37.24 36.55
N PRO A 202 9.12 38.17 35.68
CA PRO A 202 7.83 38.79 35.92
C PRO A 202 6.90 38.78 34.70
N VAL A 203 5.63 38.60 35.04
CA VAL A 203 4.41 38.83 34.27
C VAL A 203 4.11 40.33 34.20
N GLY A 204 3.50 40.78 33.10
CA GLY A 204 2.75 42.04 32.98
C GLY A 204 3.20 42.86 31.75
N ARG A 205 2.34 43.46 30.93
CA ARG A 205 0.88 43.62 30.88
C ARG A 205 0.46 43.69 29.42
#